data_AF-A0A7C8EA13-F1
#
_entry.id   AF-A0A7C8EA13-F1
#
_cell.length_a   1.000
_cell.length_b   1.000
_cell.length_c   1.000
_cell.angle_alpha   90.00
_cell.angle_beta   90.00
_cell.angle_gamma   90.00
#
_symmetry.space_group_name_H-M   'P 1'
#
loop_
_entity.id
_entity.type
_entity.pdbx_description
1 polymer ?
#
loop_
_entity_poly.entity_id
_entity_poly.type
_entity_poly.pdbx_seq_one_letter_code
_entity_poly.pdbx_strand_id
1 'polypeptide(L)'
;MPIQNKDDDYFIPVLAPYVQWVKVYGQLISALYEKHKTVRRAWKAFRDAIPGVERKLEFAIFEQILLFGLFLSEWNNSEKGDDSLEEGRQAKRGSAYGGEHPGGQLDTVIQKLQNAFEERDRALWNLKHLEQSSLILRDQKADLAGQAASLKKNVELLQIELDAANEHLKQVIHELDNHRAENARLRGESVVLKKKEASLEQQIERLRKKLDRLSTDQAQTRPIVAVKNPDTEQGFSQAVIQWVRQRAGQDARQEVIQNPKRRISPNKIGRWNAQLSKDGYYRLYRKIGGRVHSIYVGKELDIDKAERRIADRERKLLTPDPAKNATESAYSKRQLKMQAPPRSIEAPTT
;
A
#
# COMPACT_ATOMS: atom_id res chain seq x y z
N MET A 1 -46.47 12.58 67.48
CA MET A 1 -45.79 12.52 66.17
C MET A 1 -45.21 13.90 65.92
N PRO A 2 -43.88 14.09 65.86
CA PRO A 2 -43.31 15.40 65.61
C PRO A 2 -43.47 15.78 64.14
N ILE A 3 -43.83 17.03 63.89
CA ILE A 3 -43.95 17.63 62.57
C ILE A 3 -42.54 17.95 62.08
N GLN A 4 -42.09 17.29 61.01
CA GLN A 4 -40.86 17.65 60.31
C GLN A 4 -41.13 18.87 59.42
N ASN A 5 -40.44 19.98 59.68
CA ASN A 5 -40.44 21.17 58.82
C ASN A 5 -39.90 20.79 57.43
N LYS A 6 -40.62 21.19 56.38
CA LYS A 6 -40.34 20.89 54.97
C LYS A 6 -39.77 22.09 54.20
N ASP A 7 -39.10 23.01 54.88
CA ASP A 7 -38.67 24.28 54.28
C ASP A 7 -37.22 24.29 53.75
N ASP A 8 -36.55 23.13 53.70
CA ASP A 8 -35.14 23.04 53.29
C ASP A 8 -34.91 22.72 51.78
N ASP A 9 -35.96 22.59 50.96
CA ASP A 9 -35.87 22.02 49.61
C ASP A 9 -35.68 23.04 48.46
N TYR A 10 -35.11 24.21 48.72
CA TYR A 10 -34.58 25.09 47.66
C TYR A 10 -33.09 24.79 47.41
N PHE A 11 -32.77 23.55 47.04
CA PHE A 11 -31.39 23.14 46.81
C PHE A 11 -31.01 23.17 45.32
N ILE A 12 -29.99 23.95 44.96
CA ILE A 12 -29.39 23.93 43.62
C ILE A 12 -28.66 22.58 43.48
N PRO A 13 -29.05 21.69 42.54
CA PRO A 13 -28.50 20.32 42.46
C PRO A 13 -26.98 20.26 42.31
N VAL A 14 -26.37 21.29 41.73
CA VAL A 14 -24.91 21.44 41.56
C VAL A 14 -24.17 21.54 42.90
N LEU A 15 -24.83 22.05 43.95
CA LEU A 15 -24.24 22.23 45.28
C LEU A 15 -24.50 21.06 46.23
N ALA A 16 -25.23 20.02 45.80
CA ALA A 16 -25.59 18.87 46.64
C ALA A 16 -24.38 18.13 47.27
N PRO A 17 -23.22 17.97 46.59
CA PRO A 17 -22.03 17.37 47.23
C PRO A 17 -21.39 18.30 48.29
N TYR A 18 -21.72 19.58 48.25
CA TYR A 18 -21.09 20.63 49.06
C TYR A 18 -21.99 21.14 50.20
N VAL A 19 -23.22 20.63 50.33
CA VAL A 19 -24.15 20.96 51.43
C VAL A 19 -23.49 20.78 52.80
N GLN A 20 -22.74 19.68 52.95
CA GLN A 20 -22.04 19.39 54.20
C GLN A 20 -20.92 20.40 54.47
N TRP A 21 -20.26 20.89 53.42
CA TRP A 21 -19.22 21.94 53.55
C TRP A 21 -19.83 23.28 53.96
N VAL A 22 -20.97 23.66 53.37
CA VAL A 22 -21.71 24.88 53.75
C VAL A 22 -22.15 24.81 55.21
N LYS A 23 -22.69 23.67 55.65
CA LYS A 23 -23.14 23.47 57.05
C LYS A 23 -21.98 23.50 58.05
N VAL A 24 -20.86 22.86 57.73
CA VAL A 24 -19.72 22.73 58.66
C VAL A 24 -18.85 23.99 58.69
N TYR A 25 -18.60 24.61 57.53
CA TYR A 25 -17.62 25.69 57.40
C TYR A 25 -18.22 27.06 57.08
N GLY A 26 -19.52 27.17 56.82
CA GLY A 26 -20.16 28.44 56.43
C GLY A 26 -19.87 29.58 57.40
N GLN A 27 -19.97 29.34 58.71
CA GLN A 27 -19.68 30.35 59.73
C GLN A 27 -18.20 30.79 59.73
N LEU A 28 -17.28 29.83 59.57
CA LEU A 28 -15.84 30.11 59.49
C LEU A 28 -15.50 30.91 58.24
N ILE A 29 -16.08 30.54 57.10
CA ILE A 29 -15.89 31.21 55.81
C ILE A 29 -16.39 32.66 55.90
N SER A 30 -17.58 32.90 56.46
CA SER A 30 -18.12 34.25 56.66
C SER A 30 -17.28 35.08 57.62
N ALA A 31 -16.82 34.50 58.73
CA ALA A 31 -15.96 35.21 59.70
C ALA A 31 -14.59 35.60 59.09
N LEU A 32 -13.99 34.71 58.30
CA LEU A 32 -12.75 35.00 57.59
C LEU A 32 -12.95 36.08 56.51
N TYR A 33 -14.08 36.06 55.82
CA TYR A 33 -14.42 37.11 54.87
C TYR A 33 -14.60 38.47 55.54
N GLU A 34 -15.33 38.53 56.66
CA GLU A 34 -15.50 39.76 57.43
C GLU A 34 -14.16 40.35 57.89
N LYS A 35 -13.21 39.49 58.29
CA LYS A 35 -11.88 39.90 58.71
C LYS A 35 -10.99 40.38 57.56
N HIS A 36 -11.07 39.75 56.39
CA HIS A 36 -10.12 39.96 55.29
C HIS A 36 -10.68 40.78 54.11
N LYS A 37 -11.99 41.06 54.11
CA LYS A 37 -12.77 41.91 53.19
C LYS A 37 -12.64 41.61 51.69
N THR A 38 -11.92 40.56 51.32
CA THR A 38 -11.68 40.15 49.93
C THR A 38 -11.69 38.64 49.82
N VAL A 39 -12.37 38.12 48.80
CA VAL A 39 -12.58 36.67 48.60
C VAL A 39 -11.26 35.91 48.52
N ARG A 40 -10.26 36.45 47.81
CA ARG A 40 -8.94 35.83 47.66
C ARG A 40 -8.15 35.74 48.97
N ARG A 41 -8.23 36.76 49.83
CA ARG A 41 -7.54 36.73 51.13
C ARG A 41 -8.27 35.82 52.12
N ALA A 42 -9.60 35.83 52.10
CA ALA A 42 -10.42 34.90 52.88
C ALA A 42 -10.14 33.44 52.48
N TRP A 43 -10.02 33.14 51.18
CA TRP A 43 -9.62 31.82 50.70
C TRP A 43 -8.23 31.40 51.17
N LYS A 44 -7.25 32.31 51.10
CA LYS A 44 -5.90 32.02 51.59
C LYS A 44 -5.93 31.69 53.09
N ALA A 45 -6.59 32.53 53.90
CA ALA A 45 -6.72 32.31 55.33
C ALA A 45 -7.49 31.02 55.67
N PHE A 46 -8.51 30.67 54.87
CA PHE A 46 -9.28 29.44 55.04
C PHE A 46 -8.44 28.19 54.73
N ARG A 47 -7.63 28.24 53.67
CA ARG A 47 -6.70 27.17 53.31
C ARG A 47 -5.62 26.98 54.37
N ASP A 48 -5.09 28.07 54.90
CA ASP A 48 -4.09 28.03 55.97
C ASP A 48 -4.69 27.48 57.28
N ALA A 49 -5.98 27.74 57.53
CA ALA A 49 -6.70 27.25 58.70
C ALA A 49 -7.11 25.77 58.60
N ILE A 50 -7.28 25.23 57.39
CA ILE A 50 -7.69 23.83 57.15
C ILE A 50 -6.71 23.18 56.16
N PRO A 51 -5.59 22.63 56.66
CA PRO A 51 -4.61 21.96 55.81
C PRO A 51 -5.24 20.82 54.99
N GLY A 52 -4.96 20.80 53.68
CA GLY A 52 -5.43 19.76 52.76
C GLY A 52 -6.83 19.99 52.17
N VAL A 53 -7.49 21.10 52.51
CA VAL A 53 -8.81 21.46 51.94
C VAL A 53 -8.78 21.65 50.43
N GLU A 54 -7.65 22.09 49.88
CA GLU A 54 -7.42 22.30 48.44
C GLU A 54 -7.57 21.03 47.58
N ARG A 55 -7.47 19.84 48.19
CA ARG A 55 -7.68 18.57 47.49
C ARG A 55 -9.16 18.25 47.27
N LYS A 56 -10.04 18.91 48.03
CA LYS A 56 -11.48 18.61 48.07
C LYS A 56 -12.36 19.81 47.74
N LEU A 57 -11.82 21.02 47.80
CA LEU A 57 -12.55 22.26 47.56
C LEU A 57 -11.72 23.18 46.67
N GLU A 58 -12.26 23.48 45.49
CA GLU A 58 -11.67 24.45 44.59
C GLU A 58 -12.06 25.88 44.96
N PHE A 59 -11.24 26.86 44.56
CA PHE A 59 -11.48 28.28 44.84
C PHE A 59 -12.84 28.76 44.32
N ALA A 60 -13.25 28.33 43.13
CA ALA A 60 -14.54 28.71 42.54
C ALA A 60 -15.73 28.21 43.39
N ILE A 61 -15.60 27.03 44.01
CA ILE A 61 -16.64 26.45 44.87
C ILE A 61 -16.67 27.20 46.21
N PHE A 62 -15.50 27.52 46.77
CA PHE A 62 -15.42 28.39 47.95
C PHE A 62 -16.08 29.75 47.73
N GLU A 63 -15.87 30.37 46.56
CA GLU A 63 -16.49 31.64 46.18
C GLU A 63 -18.03 31.52 46.11
N GLN A 64 -18.54 30.45 45.49
CA GLN A 64 -19.99 30.19 45.45
C GLN A 64 -20.58 29.97 46.85
N ILE A 65 -19.89 29.23 47.72
CA ILE A 65 -20.32 29.01 49.12
C ILE A 65 -20.36 30.33 49.90
N LEU A 66 -19.34 31.18 49.73
CA LEU A 66 -19.28 32.48 50.38
C LEU A 66 -20.41 33.40 49.92
N LEU A 67 -20.65 33.51 48.61
CA LEU A 67 -21.72 34.33 48.05
C LEU A 67 -23.10 33.86 48.54
N PHE A 68 -23.31 32.55 48.58
CA PHE A 68 -24.54 31.98 49.12
C PHE A 68 -24.70 32.25 50.62
N GLY A 69 -23.63 32.15 51.40
CA GLY A 69 -23.63 32.49 52.83
C GLY A 69 -23.93 33.96 53.11
N LEU A 70 -23.36 34.88 52.32
CA LEU A 70 -23.66 36.31 52.40
C LEU A 70 -25.13 36.60 52.05
N PHE A 71 -25.62 36.01 50.96
CA PHE A 71 -27.03 36.11 50.56
C PHE A 71 -27.98 35.63 51.66
N LEU A 72 -27.73 34.47 52.26
CA LEU A 72 -28.55 33.96 53.37
C LEU A 72 -28.48 34.85 54.61
N SER A 73 -27.32 35.45 54.90
CA SER A 73 -27.19 36.36 56.03
C SER A 73 -27.97 37.65 55.83
N GLU A 74 -27.98 38.19 54.60
CA GLU A 74 -28.75 39.38 54.24
C GLU A 74 -30.26 39.07 54.23
N TRP A 75 -30.64 37.90 53.73
CA TRP A 75 -32.01 37.39 53.77
C TRP A 75 -32.54 37.28 55.22
N ASN A 76 -31.80 36.62 56.11
CA ASN A 76 -32.21 36.43 57.51
C ASN A 76 -32.23 37.75 58.31
N ASN A 77 -31.39 38.72 57.93
CA ASN A 77 -31.42 40.07 58.51
C ASN A 77 -32.62 40.89 58.01
N SER A 78 -33.08 40.66 56.78
CA SER A 78 -34.28 41.31 56.24
C SER A 78 -35.58 40.82 56.90
N GLU A 79 -35.59 39.58 57.41
CA GLU A 79 -36.75 38.97 58.08
C GLU A 79 -36.89 39.37 59.56
N LYS A 80 -35.81 39.89 60.17
CA LYS A 80 -35.78 40.35 61.58
C LYS A 80 -35.96 41.86 61.75
N GLY A 81 -36.27 42.55 60.66
CA GLY A 81 -36.27 44.02 60.58
C GLY A 81 -37.57 44.74 60.92
N ASP A 82 -38.59 44.09 61.51
CA ASP A 82 -39.91 44.71 61.71
C ASP A 82 -40.49 44.57 63.13
N ASP A 83 -39.65 44.46 64.17
CA ASP A 83 -40.12 44.44 65.57
C ASP A 83 -39.14 45.11 66.56
N SER A 84 -38.76 46.36 66.29
CA SER A 84 -38.19 47.23 67.33
C SER A 84 -38.59 48.70 67.15
N LEU A 85 -39.82 48.99 67.56
CA LEU A 85 -40.22 50.34 67.97
C LEU A 85 -39.74 50.62 69.40
N GLU A 86 -39.38 51.88 69.62
CA GLU A 86 -39.02 52.56 70.89
C GLU A 86 -37.55 52.51 71.33
N GLU A 87 -36.80 53.56 71.02
CA GLU A 87 -36.53 54.68 71.94
C GLU A 87 -35.44 55.59 71.34
N GLY A 88 -35.80 56.82 70.96
CA GLY A 88 -34.81 57.68 70.29
C GLY A 88 -35.27 59.09 69.97
N ARG A 89 -35.40 59.91 71.03
CA ARG A 89 -35.10 61.34 71.09
C ARG A 89 -35.37 62.20 69.84
N GLN A 90 -36.33 63.11 70.04
CA GLN A 90 -36.47 64.39 69.35
C GLN A 90 -35.12 65.08 69.08
N ALA A 91 -34.77 65.25 67.80
CA ALA A 91 -33.94 66.35 67.33
C ALA A 91 -34.25 66.68 65.86
N LYS A 92 -35.16 67.64 65.69
CA LYS A 92 -35.12 68.76 64.75
C LYS A 92 -34.33 68.61 63.42
N ARG A 93 -35.11 68.82 62.35
CA ARG A 93 -34.93 69.74 61.19
C ARG A 93 -34.58 69.13 59.83
N GLY A 94 -35.39 69.52 58.84
CA GLY A 94 -35.05 69.61 57.41
C GLY A 94 -35.82 68.58 56.57
N SER A 95 -37.09 68.79 56.22
CA SER A 95 -37.50 69.58 55.05
C SER A 95 -36.86 69.10 53.74
N ALA A 96 -37.52 68.15 53.08
CA ALA A 96 -37.61 68.05 51.63
C ALA A 96 -38.81 67.17 51.28
N TYR A 97 -39.87 67.80 50.77
CA TYR A 97 -41.01 67.11 50.18
C TYR A 97 -40.54 66.36 48.93
N GLY A 98 -40.67 65.05 48.98
CA GLY A 98 -40.47 64.13 47.86
C GLY A 98 -41.01 62.78 48.29
N GLY A 99 -42.32 62.70 48.54
CA GLY A 99 -42.99 61.45 48.86
C GLY A 99 -42.91 60.52 47.66
N GLU A 100 -41.89 59.67 47.62
CA GLU A 100 -41.90 58.48 46.78
C GLU A 100 -43.04 57.60 47.29
N HIS A 101 -44.06 57.44 46.45
CA HIS A 101 -45.14 56.50 46.69
C HIS A 101 -44.55 55.09 46.87
N PRO A 102 -44.80 54.39 47.99
CA PRO A 102 -44.34 53.02 48.20
C PRO A 102 -44.86 52.01 47.16
N GLY A 103 -45.86 52.39 46.35
CA GLY A 103 -46.34 51.61 45.21
C GLY A 103 -45.31 51.46 44.08
N GLY A 104 -44.45 52.46 43.82
CA GLY A 104 -43.48 52.39 42.71
C GLY A 104 -42.34 51.39 42.94
N GLN A 105 -41.97 51.16 44.21
CA GLN A 105 -40.99 50.14 44.58
C GLN A 105 -41.59 48.73 44.44
N LEU A 106 -42.86 48.55 44.84
CA LEU A 106 -43.57 47.28 44.70
C LEU A 106 -43.78 46.91 43.22
N ASP A 107 -44.18 47.87 42.38
CA ASP A 107 -44.34 47.66 40.93
C ASP A 107 -43.02 47.27 40.26
N THR A 108 -41.90 47.85 40.69
CA THR A 108 -40.56 47.49 40.20
C THR A 108 -40.19 46.05 40.59
N VAL A 109 -40.53 45.61 41.80
CA VAL A 109 -40.31 44.23 42.25
C VAL A 109 -41.20 43.26 41.47
N ILE A 110 -42.47 43.59 41.25
CA ILE A 110 -43.40 42.78 40.45
C ILE A 110 -42.89 42.63 39.02
N GLN A 111 -42.42 43.71 38.39
CA GLN A 111 -41.88 43.67 37.03
C GLN A 111 -40.59 42.83 36.95
N LYS A 112 -39.69 42.93 37.93
CA LYS A 112 -38.49 42.09 38.00
C LYS A 112 -38.84 40.61 38.17
N LEU A 113 -39.84 40.30 38.99
CA LEU A 113 -40.31 38.91 39.18
C LEU A 113 -40.93 38.36 37.90
N GLN A 114 -41.74 39.14 37.19
CA GLN A 114 -42.30 38.75 35.89
C GLN A 114 -41.21 38.48 34.87
N ASN A 115 -40.22 39.37 34.75
CA ASN A 115 -39.06 39.15 33.88
C ASN A 115 -38.29 37.88 34.27
N ALA A 116 -38.08 37.64 35.57
CA ALA A 116 -37.40 36.44 36.05
C ALA A 116 -38.18 35.15 35.72
N PHE A 117 -39.52 35.18 35.81
CA PHE A 117 -40.36 34.05 35.38
C PHE A 117 -40.27 33.81 33.88
N GLU A 118 -40.32 34.86 33.06
CA GLU A 118 -40.15 34.72 31.61
C GLU A 118 -38.77 34.18 31.24
N GLU A 119 -37.70 34.66 31.89
CA GLU A 119 -36.34 34.14 31.70
C GLU A 119 -36.23 32.67 32.11
N ARG A 120 -36.84 32.28 33.23
CA ARG A 120 -36.89 30.89 33.67
C ARG A 120 -37.60 30.01 32.66
N ASP A 121 -38.74 30.45 32.14
CA ASP A 121 -39.53 29.66 31.19
C ASP A 121 -38.81 29.56 29.83
N ARG A 122 -38.11 30.61 29.38
CA ARG A 122 -37.20 30.55 28.21
C ARG A 122 -36.05 29.58 28.44
N ALA A 123 -35.43 29.59 29.63
CA ALA A 123 -34.35 28.68 29.96
C ALA A 123 -34.82 27.21 29.99
N LEU A 124 -36.01 26.94 30.55
CA LEU A 124 -36.62 25.62 30.53
C LEU A 124 -36.92 25.14 29.12
N TRP A 125 -37.43 26.03 28.25
CA TRP A 125 -37.67 25.72 26.85
C TRP A 125 -36.37 25.37 26.11
N ASN A 126 -35.32 26.17 26.30
CA ASN A 126 -33.99 25.90 25.72
C ASN A 126 -33.40 24.58 26.21
N LEU A 127 -33.52 24.28 27.51
CA LEU A 127 -33.03 23.05 28.11
C LEU A 127 -33.72 21.82 27.49
N LYS A 128 -35.05 21.85 27.38
CA LYS A 128 -35.82 20.77 26.76
C LYS A 128 -35.44 20.55 25.29
N HIS A 129 -35.22 21.62 24.54
CA HIS A 129 -34.78 21.53 23.14
C HIS A 129 -33.35 20.94 23.03
N LEU A 130 -32.45 21.32 23.93
CA LEU A 130 -31.09 20.76 24.00
C LEU A 130 -31.11 19.26 24.36
N GLU A 131 -31.97 18.85 25.30
CA GLU A 131 -32.16 17.44 25.64
C GLU A 131 -32.65 16.61 24.45
N GLN A 132 -33.63 17.12 23.69
CA GLN A 132 -34.10 16.48 22.47
C GLN A 132 -33.00 16.38 21.41
N SER A 133 -32.25 17.46 21.21
CA SER A 133 -31.13 17.47 20.26
C SER A 133 -30.04 16.47 20.68
N SER A 134 -29.76 16.34 21.97
CA SER A 134 -28.81 15.38 22.53
C SER A 134 -29.24 13.93 22.29
N LEU A 135 -30.54 13.63 22.39
CA LEU A 135 -31.08 12.31 22.07
C LEU A 135 -30.89 11.97 20.58
N ILE A 136 -31.27 12.88 19.69
CA ILE A 136 -31.09 12.69 18.24
C ILE A 136 -29.61 12.45 17.88
N LEU A 137 -28.70 13.22 18.48
CA LEU A 137 -27.26 13.06 18.25
C LEU A 137 -26.74 11.71 18.78
N ARG A 138 -27.30 11.18 19.88
CA ARG A 138 -26.95 9.86 20.40
C ARG A 138 -27.38 8.76 19.44
N ASP A 139 -28.59 8.85 18.88
CA ASP A 139 -29.10 7.86 17.93
C ASP A 139 -28.28 7.86 16.64
N GLN A 140 -28.00 9.05 16.08
CA GLN A 140 -27.10 9.20 14.92
C GLN A 140 -25.71 8.62 15.17
N LYS A 141 -25.16 8.84 16.37
CA LYS A 141 -23.87 8.26 16.76
C LYS A 141 -23.93 6.73 16.81
N ALA A 142 -25.02 6.15 17.30
CA ALA A 142 -25.22 4.70 17.32
C ALA A 142 -25.31 4.12 15.90
N ASP A 143 -26.06 4.77 15.01
CA ASP A 143 -26.18 4.36 13.60
C ASP A 143 -24.82 4.41 12.88
N LEU A 144 -24.06 5.50 13.06
CA LEU A 144 -22.71 5.62 12.49
C LEU A 144 -21.76 4.56 13.05
N ALA A 145 -21.86 4.22 14.34
CA ALA A 145 -21.09 3.13 14.92
C ALA A 145 -21.44 1.77 14.30
N GLY A 146 -22.73 1.52 14.02
CA GLY A 146 -23.19 0.33 13.30
C GLY A 146 -22.64 0.27 11.86
N GLN A 147 -22.69 1.39 11.14
CA GLN A 147 -22.10 1.49 9.79
C GLN A 147 -20.59 1.25 9.80
N ALA A 148 -19.87 1.85 10.77
CA ALA A 148 -18.42 1.65 10.91
C ALA A 148 -18.07 0.18 11.19
N ALA A 149 -18.84 -0.51 12.03
CA ALA A 149 -18.65 -1.94 12.30
C ALA A 149 -18.90 -2.80 11.06
N SER A 150 -19.92 -2.48 10.27
CA SER A 150 -20.21 -3.15 9.00
C SER A 150 -19.10 -2.94 7.97
N LEU A 151 -18.64 -1.70 7.80
CA LEU A 151 -17.53 -1.38 6.90
C LEU A 151 -16.24 -2.11 7.32
N LYS A 152 -15.96 -2.18 8.63
CA LYS A 152 -14.80 -2.92 9.14
C LYS A 152 -14.85 -4.40 8.74
N LYS A 153 -16.00 -5.06 8.88
CA LYS A 153 -16.18 -6.46 8.45
C LYS A 153 -15.96 -6.62 6.94
N ASN A 154 -16.48 -5.70 6.14
CA ASN A 154 -16.29 -5.75 4.68
C ASN A 154 -14.82 -5.58 4.29
N VAL A 155 -14.07 -4.69 4.97
CA VAL A 155 -12.62 -4.54 4.76
C VAL A 155 -11.88 -5.83 5.13
N GLU A 156 -12.24 -6.48 6.24
CA GLU A 156 -11.65 -7.78 6.63
C GLU A 156 -11.92 -8.87 5.58
N LEU A 157 -13.14 -8.93 5.03
CA LEU A 157 -13.48 -9.87 3.95
C LEU A 157 -12.69 -9.59 2.66
N LEU A 158 -12.61 -8.32 2.24
CA LEU A 158 -11.84 -7.93 1.05
C LEU A 158 -10.34 -8.23 1.21
N GLN A 159 -9.81 -8.13 2.43
CA GLN A 159 -8.42 -8.50 2.71
C GLN A 159 -8.20 -10.02 2.52
N ILE A 160 -9.13 -10.86 2.99
CA ILE A 160 -9.08 -12.31 2.79
C ILE A 160 -9.16 -12.66 1.31
N GLU A 161 -10.06 -12.02 0.56
CA GLU A 161 -10.19 -12.22 -0.89
C GLU A 161 -8.92 -11.79 -1.64
N LEU A 162 -8.31 -10.67 -1.24
CA LEU A 162 -7.05 -10.20 -1.81
C LEU A 162 -5.92 -11.21 -1.57
N ASP A 163 -5.81 -11.76 -0.37
CA ASP A 163 -4.79 -12.75 -0.03
C ASP A 163 -5.01 -14.05 -0.82
N ALA A 164 -6.25 -14.51 -0.94
CA ALA A 164 -6.60 -15.68 -1.77
C ALA A 164 -6.25 -15.46 -3.25
N ALA A 165 -6.58 -14.28 -3.80
CA ALA A 165 -6.24 -13.92 -5.18
C ALA A 165 -4.72 -13.88 -5.42
N ASN A 166 -3.95 -13.39 -4.45
CA ASN A 166 -2.49 -13.38 -4.51
C ASN A 166 -1.90 -14.79 -4.48
N GLU A 167 -2.46 -15.71 -3.69
CA GLU A 167 -2.04 -17.12 -3.70
C GLU A 167 -2.37 -17.81 -5.04
N HIS A 168 -3.55 -17.57 -5.60
CA HIS A 168 -3.89 -18.05 -6.94
C HIS A 168 -2.94 -17.51 -8.01
N LEU A 169 -2.56 -16.23 -7.94
CA LEU A 169 -1.59 -15.66 -8.87
C LEU A 169 -0.23 -16.35 -8.77
N LYS A 170 0.25 -16.68 -7.56
CA LYS A 170 1.49 -17.45 -7.37
C LYS A 170 1.41 -18.83 -8.02
N GLN A 171 0.29 -19.52 -7.88
CA GLN A 171 0.06 -20.83 -8.52
C GLN A 171 0.12 -20.72 -10.05
N VAL A 172 -0.58 -19.74 -10.63
CA VAL A 172 -0.58 -19.50 -12.08
C VAL A 172 0.83 -19.16 -12.61
N ILE A 173 1.60 -18.36 -11.86
CA ILE A 173 3.00 -18.06 -12.22
C ILE A 173 3.83 -19.35 -12.26
N HIS A 174 3.66 -20.23 -11.26
CA HIS A 174 4.37 -21.51 -11.21
C HIS A 174 4.00 -22.43 -12.39
N GLU A 175 2.70 -22.53 -12.71
CA GLU A 175 2.23 -23.29 -13.87
C GLU A 175 2.78 -22.74 -15.19
N LEU A 176 2.80 -21.41 -15.36
CA LEU A 176 3.36 -20.77 -16.55
C LEU A 176 4.85 -21.07 -16.72
N ASP A 177 5.62 -21.09 -15.64
CA ASP A 177 7.04 -21.42 -15.70
C ASP A 177 7.26 -22.90 -16.04
N ASN A 178 6.43 -23.81 -15.51
CA ASN A 178 6.43 -25.22 -15.88
C ASN A 178 6.11 -25.40 -17.38
N HIS A 179 5.08 -24.73 -17.89
CA HIS A 179 4.73 -24.75 -19.32
C HIS A 179 5.81 -24.14 -20.21
N ARG A 180 6.52 -23.10 -19.75
CA ARG A 180 7.67 -22.54 -20.48
C ARG A 180 8.83 -23.52 -20.55
N ALA A 181 9.13 -24.21 -19.45
CA ALA A 181 10.16 -25.24 -19.41
C ALA A 181 9.81 -26.41 -20.35
N GLU A 182 8.56 -26.87 -20.33
CA GLU A 182 8.11 -27.96 -21.20
C GLU A 182 8.13 -27.56 -22.68
N ASN A 183 7.69 -26.35 -23.01
CA ASN A 183 7.80 -25.82 -24.38
C ASN A 183 9.25 -25.72 -24.86
N ALA A 184 10.19 -25.36 -23.97
CA ALA A 184 11.61 -25.35 -24.32
C ALA A 184 12.13 -26.77 -24.60
N ARG A 185 11.71 -27.76 -23.80
CA ARG A 185 12.02 -29.18 -23.99
C ARG A 185 11.51 -29.70 -25.33
N LEU A 186 10.22 -29.50 -25.63
CA LEU A 186 9.59 -29.91 -26.88
C LEU A 186 10.24 -29.25 -28.12
N ARG A 187 10.63 -27.97 -28.00
CA ARG A 187 11.40 -27.30 -29.07
C ARG A 187 12.77 -27.95 -29.28
N GLY A 188 13.45 -28.34 -28.21
CA GLY A 188 14.70 -29.10 -28.28
C GLY A 188 14.51 -30.44 -29.01
N GLU A 189 13.49 -31.21 -28.63
CA GLU A 189 13.14 -32.48 -29.27
C GLU A 189 12.82 -32.32 -30.75
N SER A 190 12.03 -31.30 -31.11
CA SER A 190 11.70 -30.98 -32.50
C SER A 190 12.94 -30.70 -33.36
N VAL A 191 13.93 -29.98 -32.83
CA VAL A 191 15.20 -29.72 -33.54
C VAL A 191 15.99 -31.01 -33.76
N VAL A 192 16.02 -31.91 -32.78
CA VAL A 192 16.70 -33.20 -32.92
C VAL A 192 16.01 -34.07 -33.98
N LEU A 193 14.67 -34.13 -33.97
CA LEU A 193 13.91 -34.87 -34.96
C LEU A 193 14.13 -34.33 -36.38
N LYS A 194 14.10 -33.00 -36.58
CA LYS A 194 14.41 -32.39 -37.89
C LYS A 194 15.81 -32.74 -38.41
N LYS A 195 16.81 -32.84 -37.54
CA LYS A 195 18.16 -33.28 -37.94
C LYS A 195 18.18 -34.75 -38.36
N LYS A 196 17.43 -35.61 -37.67
CA LYS A 196 17.30 -37.04 -38.03
C LYS A 196 16.60 -37.18 -39.38
N GLU A 197 15.51 -36.44 -39.59
CA GLU A 197 14.77 -36.40 -40.86
C GLU A 197 15.69 -36.00 -42.01
N ALA A 198 16.41 -34.87 -41.90
CA ALA A 198 17.36 -34.44 -42.93
C ALA A 198 18.48 -35.47 -43.19
N SER A 199 18.94 -36.19 -42.15
CA SER A 199 19.93 -37.26 -42.32
C SER A 199 19.36 -38.46 -43.08
N LEU A 200 18.11 -38.84 -42.82
CA LEU A 200 17.43 -39.93 -43.51
C LEU A 200 17.16 -39.55 -44.97
N GLU A 201 16.72 -38.33 -45.25
CA GLU A 201 16.57 -37.80 -46.61
C GLU A 201 17.88 -37.89 -47.41
N GLN A 202 19.01 -37.51 -46.80
CA GLN A 202 20.32 -37.66 -47.43
C GLN A 202 20.69 -39.12 -47.71
N GLN A 203 20.32 -40.05 -46.82
CA GLN A 203 20.56 -41.48 -47.05
C GLN A 203 19.69 -42.01 -48.19
N ILE A 204 18.41 -41.64 -48.23
CA ILE A 204 17.49 -41.99 -49.33
C ILE A 204 18.05 -41.49 -50.65
N GLU A 205 18.51 -40.24 -50.72
CA GLU A 205 19.08 -39.66 -51.94
C GLU A 205 20.36 -40.40 -52.40
N ARG A 206 21.23 -40.79 -51.47
CA ARG A 206 22.41 -41.62 -51.80
C ARG A 206 22.01 -43.00 -52.33
N LEU A 207 21.00 -43.62 -51.74
CA LEU A 207 20.50 -44.93 -52.18
C LEU A 207 19.85 -44.83 -53.56
N ARG A 208 19.07 -43.77 -53.84
CA ARG A 208 18.50 -43.50 -55.17
C ARG A 208 19.60 -43.38 -56.22
N LYS A 209 20.63 -42.55 -55.98
CA LYS A 209 21.78 -42.43 -56.88
C LYS A 209 22.52 -43.73 -57.11
N LYS A 210 22.66 -44.58 -56.08
CA LYS A 210 23.25 -45.92 -56.24
C LYS A 210 22.37 -46.81 -57.11
N LEU A 211 21.06 -46.77 -56.92
CA LEU A 211 20.10 -47.54 -57.72
C LEU A 211 20.15 -47.11 -59.19
N ASP A 212 20.18 -45.81 -59.48
CA ASP A 212 20.27 -45.28 -60.85
C ASP A 212 21.56 -45.73 -61.56
N ARG A 213 22.69 -45.73 -60.83
CA ARG A 213 23.98 -46.24 -61.34
C ARG A 213 23.90 -47.73 -61.66
N LEU A 214 23.37 -48.53 -60.73
CA LEU A 214 23.22 -49.97 -60.96
C LEU A 214 22.26 -50.26 -62.13
N SER A 215 21.20 -49.46 -62.28
CA SER A 215 20.27 -49.56 -63.40
C SER A 215 20.92 -49.20 -64.74
N THR A 216 21.74 -48.14 -64.77
CA THR A 216 22.50 -47.75 -65.97
C THR A 216 23.59 -48.77 -66.31
N ASP A 217 24.29 -49.32 -65.32
CA ASP A 217 25.24 -50.44 -65.50
C ASP A 217 24.53 -51.69 -66.05
N GLN A 218 23.31 -51.97 -65.58
CA GLN A 218 22.49 -53.06 -66.12
C GLN A 218 22.06 -52.78 -67.58
N ALA A 219 21.71 -51.54 -67.90
CA ALA A 219 21.35 -51.14 -69.25
C ALA A 219 22.57 -51.18 -70.21
N GLN A 220 23.78 -50.88 -69.73
CA GLN A 220 25.02 -51.00 -70.49
C GLN A 220 25.53 -52.44 -70.64
N THR A 221 25.11 -53.37 -69.77
CA THR A 221 25.44 -54.81 -69.90
C THR A 221 24.46 -55.57 -70.80
N ARG A 222 23.24 -55.07 -71.01
CA ARG A 222 22.24 -55.68 -71.92
C ARG A 222 22.59 -55.73 -73.42
N PRO A 223 23.31 -54.78 -74.06
CA PRO A 223 23.66 -54.89 -75.47
C PRO A 223 24.73 -55.97 -75.74
N ILE A 224 25.46 -56.42 -74.71
CA ILE A 224 26.53 -57.43 -74.85
C ILE A 224 25.93 -58.85 -74.84
N VAL A 225 24.80 -59.08 -74.17
CA VAL A 225 24.13 -60.40 -74.13
C VAL A 225 23.24 -60.62 -75.35
N ALA A 226 22.92 -59.58 -76.11
CA ALA A 226 22.11 -59.67 -77.32
C ALA A 226 22.90 -60.08 -78.58
N VAL A 227 24.19 -60.42 -78.47
CA VAL A 227 24.96 -61.04 -79.57
C VAL A 227 24.83 -62.57 -79.47
N LYS A 228 23.68 -63.09 -79.88
CA LYS A 228 23.55 -64.48 -80.31
C LYS A 228 23.75 -64.50 -81.82
N ASN A 229 25.00 -64.61 -82.27
CA ASN A 229 25.32 -65.13 -83.60
C ASN A 229 26.22 -66.36 -83.40
N PRO A 230 25.89 -67.52 -83.97
CA PRO A 230 26.54 -68.80 -83.65
C PRO A 230 27.94 -69.02 -84.23
N ASP A 231 28.56 -68.07 -84.95
CA ASP A 231 29.74 -68.39 -85.79
C ASP A 231 31.07 -67.71 -85.42
N THR A 232 31.30 -67.26 -84.18
CA THR A 232 32.64 -66.72 -83.83
C THR A 232 33.00 -66.86 -82.34
N GLU A 233 33.27 -68.10 -81.91
CA GLU A 233 33.73 -68.41 -80.55
C GLU A 233 35.08 -67.74 -80.17
N GLN A 234 35.87 -67.27 -81.14
CA GLN A 234 37.15 -66.60 -80.90
C GLN A 234 37.03 -65.12 -80.49
N GLY A 235 35.96 -64.42 -80.86
CA GLY A 235 35.79 -63.01 -80.50
C GLY A 235 35.29 -62.81 -79.06
N PHE A 236 34.48 -63.76 -78.58
CA PHE A 236 33.84 -63.68 -77.26
C PHE A 236 34.85 -63.78 -76.11
N SER A 237 35.81 -64.69 -76.24
CA SER A 237 36.85 -64.91 -75.23
C SER A 237 37.80 -63.71 -75.13
N GLN A 238 38.09 -63.02 -76.24
CA GLN A 238 38.95 -61.83 -76.23
C GLN A 238 38.26 -60.60 -75.64
N ALA A 239 36.96 -60.41 -75.90
CA ALA A 239 36.16 -59.33 -75.33
C ALA A 239 35.93 -59.51 -73.81
N VAL A 240 35.68 -60.75 -73.36
CA VAL A 240 35.53 -61.07 -71.94
C VAL A 240 36.86 -60.86 -71.18
N ILE A 241 38.00 -61.23 -71.78
CA ILE A 241 39.32 -60.99 -71.18
C ILE A 241 39.65 -59.49 -71.10
N GLN A 242 39.27 -58.69 -72.10
CA GLN A 242 39.44 -57.22 -72.04
C GLN A 242 38.53 -56.57 -70.99
N TRP A 243 37.30 -57.04 -70.85
CA TRP A 243 36.33 -56.51 -69.88
C TRP A 243 36.72 -56.82 -68.43
N VAL A 244 37.22 -58.03 -68.15
CA VAL A 244 37.76 -58.40 -66.83
C VAL A 244 38.98 -57.55 -66.47
N ARG A 245 39.83 -57.20 -67.45
CA ARG A 245 40.97 -56.29 -67.25
C ARG A 245 40.55 -54.85 -66.94
N GLN A 246 39.49 -54.33 -67.56
CA GLN A 246 38.99 -52.98 -67.29
C GLN A 246 38.28 -52.86 -65.93
N ARG A 247 37.54 -53.89 -65.50
CA ARG A 247 36.87 -53.90 -64.18
C ARG A 247 37.85 -54.03 -63.02
N ALA A 248 38.84 -54.94 -63.12
CA ALA A 248 39.86 -55.09 -62.09
C ALA A 248 40.75 -53.84 -61.93
N GLY A 249 40.87 -53.01 -62.97
CA GLY A 249 41.60 -51.74 -62.93
C GLY A 249 40.85 -50.55 -62.34
N GLN A 250 39.51 -50.60 -62.25
CA GLN A 250 38.71 -49.49 -61.70
C GLN A 250 38.40 -49.67 -60.20
N ASP A 251 38.25 -50.90 -59.71
CA ASP A 251 38.07 -51.16 -58.28
C ASP A 251 39.33 -50.82 -57.45
N ALA A 252 40.51 -50.82 -58.07
CA ALA A 252 41.77 -50.43 -57.42
C ALA A 252 42.02 -48.91 -57.33
N ARG A 253 41.16 -48.06 -57.92
CA ARG A 253 41.33 -46.58 -57.94
C ARG A 253 40.34 -45.80 -57.06
N GLN A 254 39.51 -46.47 -56.27
CA GLN A 254 38.50 -45.81 -55.41
C GLN A 254 38.86 -45.72 -53.92
N GLU A 255 40.12 -45.88 -53.53
CA GLU A 255 40.55 -45.71 -52.13
C GLU A 255 41.46 -44.50 -51.88
N VAL A 256 41.27 -43.35 -52.55
CA VAL A 256 41.97 -42.12 -52.10
C VAL A 256 41.15 -40.85 -52.34
N ILE A 257 39.94 -40.71 -51.78
CA ILE A 257 39.42 -39.40 -51.30
C ILE A 257 38.40 -39.66 -50.18
N GLN A 258 38.86 -40.06 -49.00
CA GLN A 258 38.11 -39.80 -47.76
C GLN A 258 39.00 -39.03 -46.81
N ASN A 259 38.90 -37.70 -46.89
CA ASN A 259 39.29 -36.84 -45.80
C ASN A 259 38.08 -36.00 -45.36
N PRO A 260 37.21 -36.51 -44.47
CA PRO A 260 36.16 -35.71 -43.86
C PRO A 260 36.54 -35.38 -42.42
N LYS A 261 37.51 -34.47 -42.23
CA LYS A 261 37.65 -33.72 -40.97
C LYS A 261 37.63 -32.21 -41.19
N ARG A 262 36.77 -31.72 -42.10
CA ARG A 262 36.16 -30.41 -41.88
C ARG A 262 34.93 -30.63 -41.02
N ARG A 263 35.16 -30.74 -39.70
CA ARG A 263 34.10 -30.54 -38.71
C ARG A 263 33.60 -29.11 -38.92
N ILE A 264 32.49 -28.97 -39.63
CA ILE A 264 31.69 -27.76 -39.64
C ILE A 264 31.26 -27.58 -38.19
N SER A 265 32.07 -26.85 -37.43
CA SER A 265 31.76 -26.49 -36.06
C SER A 265 30.47 -25.69 -36.13
N PRO A 266 29.49 -25.92 -35.25
CA PRO A 266 28.31 -25.06 -35.21
C PRO A 266 28.80 -23.62 -34.98
N ASN A 267 28.64 -22.77 -36.01
CA ASN A 267 29.05 -21.36 -35.94
C ASN A 267 28.32 -20.60 -34.81
N LYS A 268 27.27 -21.19 -34.24
CA LYS A 268 26.51 -20.66 -33.12
C LYS A 268 26.23 -21.72 -32.07
N ILE A 269 26.44 -21.37 -30.80
CA ILE A 269 25.99 -22.12 -29.64
C ILE A 269 25.03 -21.19 -28.89
N GLY A 270 23.74 -21.53 -28.89
CA GLY A 270 22.68 -20.62 -28.45
C GLY A 270 22.64 -19.32 -29.28
N ARG A 271 22.74 -18.17 -28.61
CA ARG A 271 22.80 -16.83 -29.24
C ARG A 271 24.23 -16.29 -29.38
N TRP A 272 25.24 -17.13 -29.16
CA TRP A 272 26.66 -16.76 -29.22
C TRP A 272 27.30 -17.33 -30.47
N ASN A 273 28.16 -16.55 -31.13
CA ASN A 273 28.93 -16.99 -32.28
C ASN A 273 30.20 -17.69 -31.82
N ALA A 274 30.40 -18.95 -32.19
CA ALA A 274 31.59 -19.72 -31.86
C ALA A 274 32.63 -19.53 -32.98
N GLN A 275 33.85 -19.15 -32.60
CA GLN A 275 34.96 -18.97 -33.52
C GLN A 275 36.22 -19.59 -32.95
N LEU A 276 36.95 -20.33 -33.79
CA LEU A 276 38.31 -20.78 -33.48
C LEU A 276 39.26 -19.60 -33.70
N SER A 277 39.92 -19.16 -32.63
CA SER A 277 40.89 -18.08 -32.67
C SER A 277 42.24 -18.59 -33.19
N LYS A 278 43.12 -17.67 -33.62
CA LYS A 278 44.44 -18.00 -34.23
C LYS A 278 45.36 -18.78 -33.29
N ASP A 279 45.12 -18.67 -31.98
CA ASP A 279 45.80 -19.39 -30.90
C ASP A 279 45.32 -20.85 -30.74
N GLY A 280 44.37 -21.30 -31.56
CA GLY A 280 43.84 -22.66 -31.52
C GLY A 280 42.78 -22.89 -30.44
N TYR A 281 42.25 -21.82 -29.85
CA TYR A 281 41.21 -21.90 -28.82
C TYR A 281 39.85 -21.42 -29.34
N TYR A 282 38.80 -22.12 -28.92
CA TYR A 282 37.42 -21.74 -29.19
C TYR A 282 36.97 -20.62 -28.24
N ARG A 283 36.45 -19.55 -28.86
CA ARG A 283 35.87 -18.39 -28.18
C ARG A 283 34.47 -18.13 -28.70
N LEU A 284 33.59 -17.73 -27.79
CA LEU A 284 32.20 -17.39 -28.08
C LEU A 284 32.03 -15.88 -28.00
N TYR A 285 31.31 -15.29 -28.94
CA TYR A 285 31.08 -13.84 -29.01
C TYR A 285 29.59 -13.49 -29.10
N ARG A 286 29.15 -12.47 -28.35
CA ARG A 286 27.79 -11.92 -28.45
C ARG A 286 27.78 -10.43 -28.10
N LYS A 287 26.95 -9.65 -28.80
CA LYS A 287 26.70 -8.24 -28.47
C LYS A 287 25.50 -8.14 -27.51
N ILE A 288 25.70 -7.54 -26.34
CA ILE A 288 24.66 -7.32 -25.31
C ILE A 288 24.80 -5.87 -24.84
N GLY A 289 23.71 -5.09 -24.82
CA GLY A 289 23.75 -3.69 -24.38
C GLY A 289 24.76 -2.81 -25.15
N GLY A 290 24.95 -3.06 -26.45
CA GLY A 290 25.91 -2.30 -27.28
C GLY A 290 27.37 -2.75 -27.17
N ARG A 291 27.74 -3.60 -26.20
CA ARG A 291 29.12 -4.06 -25.99
C ARG A 291 29.32 -5.52 -26.45
N VAL A 292 30.49 -5.85 -26.97
CA VAL A 292 30.85 -7.22 -27.38
C VAL A 292 31.41 -7.96 -26.17
N HIS A 293 30.79 -9.08 -25.82
CA HIS A 293 31.27 -9.98 -24.79
C HIS A 293 31.90 -11.21 -25.42
N SER A 294 33.00 -11.69 -24.83
CA SER A 294 33.67 -12.93 -25.22
C SER A 294 33.70 -13.92 -24.06
N ILE A 295 33.58 -15.22 -24.37
CA ILE A 295 33.71 -16.32 -23.43
C ILE A 295 34.72 -17.32 -23.98
N TYR A 296 35.68 -17.69 -23.16
CA TYR A 296 36.68 -18.71 -23.48
C TYR A 296 36.16 -20.11 -23.11
N VAL A 297 36.20 -21.04 -24.08
CA VAL A 297 35.72 -22.42 -23.93
C VAL A 297 36.89 -23.39 -23.71
N GLY A 298 37.90 -23.33 -24.58
CA GLY A 298 39.07 -24.20 -24.54
C GLY A 298 39.57 -24.60 -25.94
N LYS A 299 40.53 -25.54 -25.99
CA LYS A 299 41.14 -26.04 -27.24
C LYS A 299 40.19 -26.93 -28.04
N GLU A 300 39.27 -27.60 -27.34
CA GLU A 300 38.21 -28.40 -27.95
C GLU A 300 36.85 -27.74 -27.71
N LEU A 301 35.97 -27.81 -28.71
CA LEU A 301 34.62 -27.26 -28.64
C LEU A 301 33.69 -28.26 -27.93
N ASP A 302 33.75 -28.25 -26.59
CA ASP A 302 32.80 -28.94 -25.73
C ASP A 302 31.52 -28.09 -25.61
N ILE A 303 30.42 -28.60 -26.16
CA ILE A 303 29.14 -27.91 -26.23
C ILE A 303 28.55 -27.73 -24.83
N ASP A 304 28.61 -28.75 -23.98
CA ASP A 304 28.02 -28.71 -22.63
C ASP A 304 28.78 -27.73 -21.73
N LYS A 305 30.10 -27.66 -21.91
CA LYS A 305 30.95 -26.66 -21.24
C LYS A 305 30.66 -25.25 -21.75
N ALA A 306 30.47 -25.09 -23.06
CA ALA A 306 30.11 -23.82 -23.67
C ALA A 306 28.75 -23.31 -23.14
N GLU A 307 27.73 -24.16 -23.12
CA GLU A 307 26.39 -23.82 -22.63
C GLU A 307 26.38 -23.43 -21.16
N ARG A 308 27.07 -24.19 -20.29
CA ARG A 308 27.24 -23.82 -18.88
C ARG A 308 27.87 -22.44 -18.70
N ARG A 309 28.94 -22.14 -19.45
CA ARG A 309 29.59 -20.82 -19.38
C ARG A 309 28.75 -19.69 -19.96
N ILE A 310 27.94 -19.97 -20.99
CA ILE A 310 26.97 -19.01 -21.53
C ILE A 310 25.94 -18.66 -20.46
N ALA A 311 25.34 -19.66 -19.80
CA ALA A 311 24.33 -19.45 -18.77
C ALA A 311 24.87 -18.61 -17.60
N ASP A 312 26.07 -18.92 -17.11
CA ASP A 312 26.73 -18.16 -16.04
C ASP A 312 27.00 -16.70 -16.46
N ARG A 313 27.44 -16.50 -17.70
CA ARG A 313 27.75 -15.16 -18.21
C ARG A 313 26.49 -14.35 -18.45
N GLU A 314 25.44 -14.96 -18.97
CA GLU A 314 24.14 -14.32 -19.18
C GLU A 314 23.50 -13.92 -17.87
N ARG A 315 23.54 -14.78 -16.84
CA ARG A 315 23.07 -14.43 -15.49
C ARG A 315 23.79 -13.18 -14.96
N LYS A 316 25.11 -13.10 -15.08
CA LYS A 316 25.90 -11.93 -14.65
C LYS A 316 25.63 -10.65 -15.45
N LEU A 317 25.20 -10.76 -16.70
CA LEU A 317 24.95 -9.59 -17.57
C LEU A 317 23.49 -9.14 -17.56
N LEU A 318 22.55 -10.03 -17.25
CA LEU A 318 21.11 -9.74 -17.17
C LEU A 318 20.64 -9.41 -15.75
N THR A 319 21.44 -9.69 -14.72
CA THR A 319 21.14 -9.18 -13.37
C THR A 319 21.42 -7.68 -13.35
N PRO A 320 20.42 -6.81 -13.14
CA PRO A 320 20.64 -5.37 -13.06
C PRO A 320 21.54 -5.06 -11.87
N ASP A 321 22.71 -4.50 -12.15
CA ASP A 321 23.64 -4.03 -11.13
C ASP A 321 23.05 -2.77 -10.48
N PRO A 322 22.60 -2.80 -9.21
CA PRO A 322 21.90 -1.68 -8.58
C PRO A 322 22.78 -0.43 -8.49
N ALA A 323 24.10 -0.56 -8.63
CA ALA A 323 25.07 0.52 -8.56
C ALA A 323 25.20 1.35 -9.86
N LYS A 324 24.72 0.87 -11.02
CA LYS A 324 24.93 1.57 -12.32
C LYS A 324 23.73 2.35 -12.86
N ASN A 325 22.55 2.18 -12.27
CA ASN A 325 21.34 2.91 -12.69
C ASN A 325 21.32 4.39 -12.25
N ALA A 326 22.32 4.86 -11.49
CA ALA A 326 22.41 6.26 -11.09
C ALA A 326 22.86 7.20 -12.23
N THR A 327 23.60 6.70 -13.23
CA THR A 327 24.21 7.55 -14.28
C THR A 327 23.41 7.65 -15.58
N GLU A 328 22.52 6.70 -15.91
CA GLU A 328 21.72 6.77 -17.14
C GLU A 328 20.42 7.60 -16.98
N SER A 329 20.02 7.94 -15.75
CA SER A 329 18.90 8.85 -15.45
C SER A 329 19.12 10.30 -15.92
N ALA A 330 20.38 10.70 -16.14
CA ALA A 330 20.71 12.08 -16.54
C ALA A 330 20.40 12.40 -18.02
N TYR A 331 20.34 11.40 -18.90
CA TYR A 331 20.04 11.63 -20.33
C TYR A 331 18.53 11.73 -20.63
N SER A 332 17.69 10.97 -19.92
CA SER A 332 16.22 11.04 -20.09
C SER A 332 15.61 12.32 -19.50
N LYS A 333 16.21 12.92 -18.47
CA LYS A 333 15.74 14.20 -17.90
C LYS A 333 16.02 15.42 -18.78
N ARG A 334 16.90 15.34 -19.78
CA ARG A 334 17.17 16.45 -20.71
C ARG A 334 16.15 16.58 -21.84
N GLN A 335 15.39 15.53 -22.17
CA GLN A 335 14.40 15.59 -23.26
C GLN A 335 13.00 16.04 -22.83
N LEU A 336 12.67 15.98 -21.54
CA LEU A 336 11.37 16.43 -21.03
C LEU A 336 11.28 17.93 -20.67
N LYS A 337 12.35 18.71 -20.88
CA LYS A 337 12.36 20.15 -20.59
C LYS A 337 12.03 21.06 -21.79
N MET A 338 11.64 20.48 -22.94
CA MET A 338 11.29 21.26 -24.15
C MET A 338 9.80 21.36 -24.47
N GLN A 339 8.90 20.86 -23.61
CA GLN A 339 7.46 21.04 -23.80
C GLN A 339 6.88 21.77 -22.59
N ALA A 340 7.12 23.07 -22.52
CA ALA A 340 6.26 23.98 -21.77
C ALA A 340 5.28 24.62 -22.77
N PRO A 341 3.96 24.59 -22.52
CA PRO A 341 2.97 25.22 -23.38
C PRO A 341 3.08 26.76 -23.30
N PRO A 342 2.74 27.50 -24.38
CA PRO A 342 2.81 28.95 -24.39
C PRO A 342 1.78 29.56 -23.42
N ARG A 343 2.20 30.62 -22.72
CA ARG A 343 1.37 31.42 -21.82
C ARG A 343 0.20 32.04 -22.58
N SER A 344 -1.00 31.82 -22.06
CA SER A 344 -2.22 32.51 -22.48
C SER A 344 -2.07 34.02 -22.32
N ILE A 345 -2.43 34.76 -23.36
CA ILE A 345 -2.47 36.21 -23.41
C ILE A 345 -3.73 36.65 -22.67
N GLU A 346 -3.57 37.48 -21.64
CA GLU A 346 -4.68 38.17 -20.96
C GLU A 346 -5.30 39.21 -21.88
N ALA A 347 -6.62 39.18 -22.03
CA ALA A 347 -7.38 40.17 -22.78
C ALA A 347 -7.54 41.46 -21.95
N PRO A 348 -7.51 42.64 -22.60
CA PRO A 348 -7.64 43.91 -21.91
C PRO A 348 -9.09 44.17 -21.51
N THR A 349 -9.22 44.72 -20.31
CA THR A 349 -10.47 45.19 -19.68
C THR A 349 -10.95 46.45 -20.39
N THR A 350 -12.22 46.49 -20.76
CA THR A 350 -13.01 47.71 -21.01
C THR A 350 -14.36 47.57 -20.38
#